data_AF-A0A9P3NZQ9-F1
#
_entry.id   AF-A0A9P3NZQ9-F1
#
_cell.length_a   1.000
_cell.length_b   1.000
_cell.length_c   1.000
_cell.angle_alpha   90.00
_cell.angle_beta   90.00
_cell.angle_gamma   90.00
#
_symmetry.space_group_name_H-M   'P 1'
#
loop_
_entity.id
_entity.type
_entity.pdbx_description
1 polymer ?
#
loop_
_entity_poly.entity_id
_entity_poly.type
_entity_poly.pdbx_seq_one_letter_code
_entity_poly.pdbx_strand_id
1 'polypeptide(L)'
;MRQRSAMDPSGDGAAGSRKDEEPPEFLDTQEQEAMIEAFEQQHRDSLRFWKVCLSLLLLAYASFLVHGIINLVISPLGQRRHAELRQILDLTTLAAADLAAVAASAALLLFLWLHGSARRLLFLSSAALSTLLALFWIYTLLQLTTPFRWQLFWLPLANPVFVLLSVFIHHSFGGLEDEIAKLRGLKYEHKRV
;
A
#
# COMPACT_ATOMS: atom_id res chain seq x y z
N MET A 1 51.77 -37.29 -73.55
CA MET A 1 52.61 -36.12 -73.22
C MET A 1 51.80 -35.18 -72.32
N ARG A 2 52.39 -34.75 -71.17
CA ARG A 2 52.22 -33.50 -70.37
C ARG A 2 50.91 -32.68 -70.41
N GLN A 3 50.45 -31.93 -69.41
CA GLN A 3 50.63 -31.75 -67.94
C GLN A 3 49.89 -30.43 -67.58
N ARG A 4 49.27 -30.34 -66.38
CA ARG A 4 48.99 -29.12 -65.55
C ARG A 4 48.00 -28.05 -66.07
N SER A 5 47.33 -27.19 -65.27
CA SER A 5 47.03 -27.03 -63.83
C SER A 5 46.49 -25.58 -63.65
N ALA A 6 45.47 -25.38 -62.79
CA ALA A 6 45.06 -24.14 -62.10
C ALA A 6 44.55 -22.96 -63.00
N MET A 7 43.63 -22.06 -62.59
CA MET A 7 43.33 -21.48 -61.28
C MET A 7 41.92 -20.80 -61.32
N ASP A 8 41.26 -20.77 -60.16
CA ASP A 8 39.95 -20.17 -59.78
C ASP A 8 40.09 -18.65 -59.43
N PRO A 9 39.20 -17.99 -58.64
CA PRO A 9 37.82 -17.45 -58.84
C PRO A 9 37.74 -15.89 -58.69
N SER A 10 36.57 -15.27 -58.98
CA SER A 10 36.03 -14.00 -58.41
C SER A 10 34.73 -13.63 -59.16
N GLY A 11 33.57 -13.29 -58.59
CA GLY A 11 33.11 -13.15 -57.21
C GLY A 11 31.61 -12.77 -57.20
N ASP A 12 30.92 -13.27 -56.16
CA ASP A 12 29.84 -12.64 -55.38
C ASP A 12 28.44 -12.40 -55.99
N GLY A 13 27.67 -13.49 -56.05
CA GLY A 13 26.74 -13.85 -54.96
C GLY A 13 26.19 -12.73 -54.06
N ALA A 14 25.30 -11.87 -54.57
CA ALA A 14 24.42 -11.04 -53.74
C ALA A 14 23.25 -11.88 -53.18
N ALA A 15 23.57 -12.89 -52.36
CA ALA A 15 22.63 -13.45 -51.42
C ALA A 15 22.56 -12.47 -50.23
N GLY A 16 21.57 -11.57 -50.28
CA GLY A 16 21.21 -10.77 -49.12
C GLY A 16 20.95 -11.69 -47.95
N SER A 17 21.92 -11.76 -47.04
CA SER A 17 21.83 -12.43 -45.75
C SER A 17 20.65 -11.81 -45.00
N ARG A 18 19.50 -12.45 -45.13
CA ARG A 18 18.45 -12.40 -44.12
C ARG A 18 19.12 -12.97 -42.90
N LYS A 19 19.67 -12.10 -42.04
CA LYS A 19 20.08 -12.50 -40.70
C LYS A 19 18.92 -13.29 -40.15
N ASP A 20 19.22 -14.52 -39.81
CA ASP A 20 18.36 -15.37 -39.02
C ASP A 20 18.07 -14.57 -37.74
N GLU A 21 16.94 -13.85 -37.73
CA GLU A 21 16.33 -13.43 -36.49
C GLU A 21 15.97 -14.75 -35.83
N GLU A 22 16.85 -15.21 -34.94
CA GLU A 22 16.57 -16.33 -34.06
C GLU A 22 15.13 -16.13 -33.56
N PRO A 23 14.25 -17.13 -33.72
CA PRO A 23 12.89 -17.01 -33.22
C PRO A 23 13.01 -16.61 -31.75
N PRO A 24 12.23 -15.62 -31.28
CA PRO A 24 12.35 -15.10 -29.93
C PRO A 24 12.42 -16.28 -28.98
N GLU A 25 13.55 -16.42 -28.29
CA GLU A 25 13.82 -17.56 -27.42
C GLU A 25 12.69 -17.60 -26.37
N PHE A 26 11.72 -18.48 -26.60
CA PHE A 26 10.62 -18.67 -25.67
C PHE A 26 11.25 -19.22 -24.40
N LEU A 27 11.12 -18.48 -23.29
CA LEU A 27 11.53 -18.95 -21.97
C LEU A 27 11.09 -20.41 -21.80
N ASP A 28 12.01 -21.28 -21.41
CA ASP A 28 11.68 -22.66 -21.10
C ASP A 28 10.55 -22.68 -20.05
N THR A 29 9.62 -23.63 -20.17
CA THR A 29 8.41 -23.65 -19.33
C THR A 29 8.77 -23.71 -17.85
N GLN A 30 9.91 -24.33 -17.51
CA GLN A 30 10.46 -24.37 -16.15
C GLN A 30 11.01 -23.01 -15.69
N GLU A 31 11.72 -22.28 -16.56
CA GLU A 31 12.25 -20.95 -16.24
C GLU A 31 11.12 -19.93 -16.06
N GLN A 32 10.07 -20.03 -16.87
CA GLN A 32 8.88 -19.19 -16.72
C GLN A 32 8.15 -19.47 -15.39
N GLU A 33 8.05 -20.74 -14.96
CA GLU A 33 7.48 -21.11 -13.66
C GLU A 33 8.30 -20.59 -12.49
N ALA A 34 9.63 -20.76 -12.55
CA ALA A 34 10.54 -20.27 -11.53
C ALA A 34 10.47 -18.73 -11.40
N MET A 35 10.31 -18.02 -12.53
CA MET A 35 10.14 -16.58 -12.54
C MET A 35 8.80 -16.14 -11.91
N ILE A 36 7.70 -16.81 -12.25
CA ILE A 36 6.38 -16.53 -11.65
C ILE A 36 6.40 -16.78 -10.14
N GLU A 37 6.99 -17.89 -9.71
CA GLU A 37 7.08 -18.23 -8.29
C GLU A 37 7.98 -17.24 -7.53
N ALA A 38 9.10 -16.82 -8.11
CA ALA A 38 9.95 -15.78 -7.54
C ALA A 38 9.21 -14.45 -7.38
N PHE A 39 8.44 -14.03 -8.39
CA PHE A 39 7.61 -12.83 -8.31
C PHE A 39 6.51 -12.95 -7.24
N GLU A 40 5.83 -14.09 -7.16
CA GLU A 40 4.86 -14.36 -6.09
C GLU A 40 5.49 -14.23 -4.70
N GLN A 41 6.66 -14.84 -4.51
CA GLN A 41 7.41 -14.81 -3.25
C GLN A 41 7.78 -13.39 -2.86
N GLN A 42 8.43 -12.65 -3.77
CA GLN A 42 8.86 -11.28 -3.55
C GLN A 42 7.69 -10.35 -3.23
N HIS A 43 6.55 -10.57 -3.89
CA HIS A 43 5.35 -9.78 -3.69
C HIS A 43 4.69 -10.05 -2.34
N ARG A 44 4.58 -11.34 -1.94
CA ARG A 44 4.11 -11.73 -0.60
C ARG A 44 4.96 -11.12 0.52
N ASP A 45 6.28 -11.14 0.35
CA ASP A 45 7.21 -10.58 1.33
C ASP A 45 7.11 -9.05 1.39
N SER A 46 6.99 -8.38 0.24
CA SER A 46 6.77 -6.94 0.16
C SER A 46 5.44 -6.53 0.83
N LEU A 47 4.36 -7.25 0.56
CA LEU A 47 3.06 -7.02 1.21
C LEU A 47 3.17 -7.19 2.73
N ARG A 48 3.80 -8.28 3.19
CA ARG A 48 3.98 -8.55 4.61
C ARG A 48 4.81 -7.46 5.28
N PHE A 49 5.89 -7.02 4.64
CA PHE A 49 6.72 -5.92 5.11
C PHE A 49 5.92 -4.62 5.29
N TRP A 50 5.15 -4.22 4.28
CA TRP A 50 4.33 -3.00 4.35
C TRP A 50 3.21 -3.11 5.39
N LYS A 51 2.57 -4.27 5.54
CA LYS A 51 1.59 -4.51 6.61
C LYS A 51 2.21 -4.35 8.00
N VAL A 52 3.41 -4.89 8.22
CA VAL A 52 4.14 -4.75 9.50
C VAL A 52 4.51 -3.29 9.75
N CYS A 53 5.08 -2.62 8.76
CA CYS A 53 5.47 -1.21 8.86
C CYS A 53 4.27 -0.32 9.22
N LEU A 54 3.15 -0.48 8.52
CA LEU A 54 1.93 0.29 8.79
C LEU A 54 1.34 -0.05 10.16
N SER A 55 1.40 -1.32 10.57
CA SER A 55 0.91 -1.74 11.89
C SER A 55 1.69 -1.08 13.02
N LEU A 56 3.01 -1.03 12.91
CA LEU A 56 3.86 -0.34 13.88
C LEU A 56 3.56 1.16 13.93
N LEU A 57 3.34 1.79 12.77
CA LEU A 57 3.02 3.21 12.69
C LEU A 57 1.64 3.51 13.32
N LEU A 58 0.63 2.68 13.05
CA LEU A 58 -0.70 2.78 13.66
C LEU A 58 -0.67 2.58 15.17
N LEU A 59 0.13 1.61 15.65
CA LEU A 59 0.33 1.40 17.09
C LEU A 59 0.99 2.60 17.75
N ALA A 60 2.06 3.14 17.15
CA ALA A 60 2.73 4.33 17.66
C ALA A 60 1.78 5.54 17.72
N TYR A 61 0.96 5.73 16.69
CA TYR A 61 -0.07 6.76 16.65
C TYR A 61 -1.13 6.56 17.74
N ALA A 62 -1.68 5.36 17.89
CA ALA A 62 -2.65 5.05 18.94
C ALA A 62 -2.05 5.24 20.34
N SER A 63 -0.82 4.80 20.58
CA SER A 63 -0.11 5.04 21.85
C SER A 63 0.08 6.52 22.14
N PHE A 64 0.40 7.33 21.12
CA PHE A 64 0.51 8.79 21.26
C PHE A 64 -0.82 9.43 21.67
N LEU A 65 -1.95 8.99 21.09
CA LEU A 65 -3.28 9.47 21.47
C LEU A 65 -3.66 9.05 22.88
N VAL A 66 -3.45 7.78 23.24
CA VAL A 66 -3.71 7.29 24.62
C VAL A 66 -2.88 8.05 25.64
N HIS A 67 -1.61 8.31 25.34
CA HIS A 67 -0.77 9.14 26.20
C HIS A 67 -1.30 10.58 26.31
N GLY A 68 -1.85 11.13 25.22
CA GLY A 68 -2.57 12.40 25.22
C GLY A 68 -3.77 12.40 26.17
N ILE A 69 -4.63 11.39 26.10
CA ILE A 69 -5.81 11.24 26.97
C ILE A 69 -5.38 11.11 28.45
N ILE A 70 -4.34 10.33 28.74
CA ILE A 70 -3.82 10.18 30.11
C ILE A 70 -3.31 11.52 30.65
N ASN A 71 -2.50 12.24 29.86
CA ASN A 71 -1.98 13.54 30.25
C ASN A 71 -3.10 14.59 30.40
N LEU A 72 -4.17 14.46 29.61
CA LEU A 72 -5.34 15.31 29.70
C LEU A 72 -6.09 15.15 31.04
N VAL A 73 -6.06 13.95 31.65
CA VAL A 73 -6.61 13.67 32.99
C VAL A 73 -5.65 14.12 34.09
N ILE A 74 -4.36 13.80 33.97
CA ILE A 74 -3.36 14.05 35.02
C ILE A 74 -2.93 15.53 35.09
N SER A 75 -2.83 16.20 33.95
CA SER A 75 -2.32 17.57 33.85
C SER A 75 -3.05 18.34 32.74
N PRO A 76 -4.32 18.73 33.00
CA PRO A 76 -5.19 19.32 31.98
C PRO A 76 -4.67 20.63 31.36
N LEU A 77 -3.73 21.30 32.02
CA LEU A 77 -3.10 22.55 31.55
C LEU A 77 -1.66 22.36 31.04
N GLY A 78 -1.08 21.16 31.17
CA GLY A 78 0.32 20.89 30.81
C GLY A 78 0.56 20.74 29.30
N GLN A 79 -0.49 20.45 28.52
CA GLN A 79 -0.35 20.11 27.11
C GLN A 79 -0.96 21.20 26.22
N ARG A 80 -0.10 21.95 25.52
CA ARG A 80 -0.47 23.11 24.69
C ARG A 80 -1.57 22.80 23.66
N ARG A 81 -1.55 21.62 23.02
CA ARG A 81 -2.62 21.17 22.09
C ARG A 81 -4.01 21.15 22.75
N HIS A 82 -4.11 20.62 23.96
CA HIS A 82 -5.39 20.47 24.66
C HIS A 82 -5.87 21.81 25.26
N ALA A 83 -4.95 22.68 25.67
CA ALA A 83 -5.29 24.02 26.16
C ALA A 83 -5.94 24.89 25.08
N GLU A 84 -5.50 24.77 23.82
CA GLU A 84 -6.06 25.52 22.69
C GLU A 84 -7.46 25.02 22.32
N LEU A 85 -7.64 23.69 22.24
CA LEU A 85 -8.93 23.08 21.91
C LEU A 85 -9.97 23.26 23.01
N ARG A 86 -9.53 23.37 24.28
CA ARG A 86 -10.41 23.63 25.44
C ARG A 86 -11.13 24.97 25.41
N GLN A 87 -10.71 25.91 24.54
CA GLN A 87 -11.44 27.16 24.38
C GLN A 87 -12.83 26.96 23.75
N ILE A 88 -13.02 25.84 23.04
CA ILE A 88 -14.24 25.54 22.26
C ILE A 88 -14.83 24.18 22.63
N LEU A 89 -14.00 23.22 23.03
CA LEU A 89 -14.41 21.85 23.32
C LEU A 89 -14.27 21.50 24.81
N ASP A 90 -15.31 20.87 25.36
CA ASP A 90 -15.25 20.29 26.70
C ASP A 90 -14.31 19.09 26.74
N LEU A 91 -13.74 18.84 27.93
CA LEU A 91 -12.81 17.75 28.19
C LEU A 91 -13.32 16.39 27.71
N THR A 92 -14.61 16.13 27.91
CA THR A 92 -15.28 14.88 27.53
C THR A 92 -15.34 14.70 26.02
N THR A 93 -15.66 15.76 25.28
CA THR A 93 -15.74 15.73 23.81
C THR A 93 -14.37 15.50 23.18
N LEU A 94 -13.33 16.11 23.76
CA LEU A 94 -11.95 15.97 23.32
C LEU A 94 -11.44 14.54 23.56
N ALA A 95 -11.65 14.01 24.76
CA ALA A 95 -11.28 12.63 25.09
C ALA A 95 -12.07 11.60 24.25
N ALA A 96 -13.36 11.87 23.97
CA ALA A 96 -14.17 11.00 23.12
C ALA A 96 -13.68 10.98 21.67
N ALA A 97 -13.27 12.14 21.12
CA ALA A 97 -12.71 12.22 19.77
C ALA A 97 -11.37 11.46 19.67
N ASP A 98 -10.48 11.60 20.64
CA ASP A 98 -9.22 10.85 20.67
C ASP A 98 -9.46 9.34 20.85
N LEU A 99 -10.42 8.94 21.69
CA LEU A 99 -10.79 7.54 21.87
C LEU A 99 -11.39 6.95 20.59
N ALA A 100 -12.20 7.71 19.87
CA ALA A 100 -12.73 7.31 18.57
C ALA A 100 -11.61 7.15 17.52
N ALA A 101 -10.58 8.01 17.55
CA ALA A 101 -9.40 7.86 16.69
C ALA A 101 -8.61 6.58 17.01
N VAL A 102 -8.46 6.24 18.30
CA VAL A 102 -7.85 4.97 18.74
C VAL A 102 -8.68 3.77 18.25
N ALA A 103 -10.01 3.83 18.38
CA ALA A 103 -10.90 2.78 17.90
C ALA A 103 -10.83 2.61 16.37
N ALA A 104 -10.80 3.71 15.61
CA ALA A 104 -10.62 3.70 14.16
C ALA A 104 -9.30 3.04 13.77
N SER A 105 -8.22 3.37 14.47
CA SER A 105 -6.87 2.81 14.26
C SER A 105 -6.82 1.32 14.59
N ALA A 106 -7.47 0.89 15.67
CA ALA A 106 -7.58 -0.52 16.04
C ALA A 106 -8.36 -1.34 15.01
N ALA A 107 -9.49 -0.82 14.51
CA ALA A 107 -10.24 -1.46 13.43
C ALA A 107 -9.42 -1.58 12.14
N LEU A 108 -8.59 -0.59 11.84
CA LEU A 108 -7.64 -0.58 10.72
C LEU A 108 -6.55 -1.64 10.87
N LEU A 109 -5.96 -1.77 12.07
CA LEU A 109 -5.01 -2.83 12.40
C LEU A 109 -5.65 -4.21 12.19
N LEU A 110 -6.85 -4.41 12.72
CA LEU A 110 -7.59 -5.66 12.56
C LEU A 110 -7.90 -5.95 11.08
N PHE A 111 -8.30 -4.93 10.31
CA PHE A 111 -8.52 -5.05 8.87
C PHE A 111 -7.29 -5.53 8.07
N LEU A 112 -6.08 -5.13 8.48
CA LEU A 112 -4.83 -5.52 7.79
C LEU A 112 -4.53 -7.02 7.91
N TRP A 113 -4.92 -7.63 9.02
CA TRP A 113 -4.52 -8.99 9.42
C TRP A 113 -5.64 -10.03 9.34
N LEU A 114 -6.90 -9.63 9.53
CA LEU A 114 -8.04 -10.53 9.42
C LEU A 114 -8.42 -10.81 7.97
N HIS A 115 -8.99 -11.99 7.76
CA HIS A 115 -9.53 -12.43 6.48
C HIS A 115 -11.02 -12.79 6.67
N GLY A 116 -11.83 -12.70 5.61
CA GLY A 116 -13.26 -13.04 5.62
C GLY A 116 -14.23 -11.85 5.72
N SER A 117 -15.50 -12.14 6.00
CA SER A 117 -16.61 -11.16 5.96
C SER A 117 -16.46 -10.01 6.96
N ALA A 118 -15.89 -10.28 8.14
CA ALA A 118 -15.63 -9.28 9.17
C ALA A 118 -14.64 -8.19 8.70
N ARG A 119 -13.73 -8.52 7.78
CA ARG A 119 -12.72 -7.61 7.24
C ARG A 119 -13.35 -6.39 6.56
N ARG A 120 -14.38 -6.63 5.74
CA ARG A 120 -15.10 -5.56 5.02
C ARG A 120 -15.80 -4.62 6.00
N LEU A 121 -16.41 -5.18 7.06
CA LEU A 121 -17.07 -4.39 8.09
C LEU A 121 -16.07 -3.52 8.86
N LEU A 122 -14.93 -4.08 9.26
CA LEU A 122 -13.84 -3.35 9.95
C LEU A 122 -13.28 -2.22 9.11
N PHE A 123 -13.10 -2.46 7.81
CA PHE A 123 -12.68 -1.41 6.88
C PHE A 123 -13.71 -0.29 6.77
N LEU A 124 -14.97 -0.63 6.52
CA LEU A 124 -16.04 0.36 6.36
C LEU A 124 -16.28 1.16 7.64
N SER A 125 -16.26 0.52 8.80
CA SER A 125 -16.41 1.20 10.09
C SER A 125 -15.23 2.12 10.36
N SER A 126 -13.99 1.67 10.12
CA SER A 126 -12.79 2.50 10.28
C SER A 126 -12.77 3.69 9.32
N ALA A 127 -13.12 3.47 8.04
CA ALA A 127 -13.20 4.53 7.04
C ALA A 127 -14.28 5.56 7.36
N ALA A 128 -15.49 5.10 7.75
CA ALA A 128 -16.57 5.98 8.15
C ALA A 128 -16.18 6.80 9.39
N LEU A 129 -15.63 6.16 10.42
CA LEU A 129 -15.22 6.83 11.65
C LEU A 129 -14.09 7.85 11.39
N SER A 130 -13.10 7.48 10.57
CA SER A 130 -12.00 8.37 10.17
C SER A 130 -12.51 9.60 9.41
N THR A 131 -13.50 9.43 8.53
CA THR A 131 -14.11 10.52 7.76
C THR A 131 -14.90 11.45 8.67
N LEU A 132 -15.72 10.91 9.58
CA LEU A 132 -16.46 11.70 10.57
C LEU A 132 -15.51 12.49 11.48
N LEU A 133 -14.40 11.88 11.92
CA LEU A 133 -13.38 12.56 12.70
C LEU A 133 -12.70 13.68 11.91
N ALA A 134 -12.41 13.46 10.63
CA ALA A 134 -11.82 14.49 9.78
C ALA A 134 -12.75 15.71 9.67
N LEU A 135 -14.03 15.48 9.40
CA LEU A 135 -15.04 16.55 9.34
C LEU A 135 -15.19 17.27 10.67
N PHE A 136 -15.22 16.52 11.78
CA PHE A 136 -15.26 17.07 13.13
C PHE A 136 -14.08 18.00 13.39
N TRP A 137 -12.85 17.55 13.13
CA TRP A 137 -11.65 18.36 13.35
C TRP A 137 -11.56 19.55 12.41
N ILE A 138 -11.93 19.42 11.13
CA ILE A 138 -12.01 20.55 10.20
C ILE A 138 -12.98 21.59 10.74
N TYR A 139 -14.17 21.17 11.16
CA TYR A 139 -15.18 22.07 11.70
C TYR A 139 -14.68 22.78 12.97
N THR A 140 -14.10 22.05 13.93
CA THR A 140 -13.52 22.64 15.14
C THR A 140 -12.42 23.65 14.80
N LEU A 141 -11.51 23.30 13.89
CA LEU A 141 -10.42 24.20 13.49
C LEU A 141 -10.92 25.46 12.79
N LEU A 142 -12.03 25.39 12.04
CA LEU A 142 -12.67 26.57 11.45
C LEU A 142 -13.32 27.48 12.51
N GLN A 143 -13.79 26.91 13.62
CA GLN A 143 -14.35 27.68 14.73
C GLN A 143 -13.29 28.35 15.62
N LEU A 144 -12.05 27.86 15.60
CA LEU A 144 -10.94 28.52 16.28
C LEU A 144 -10.70 29.88 15.62
N THR A 145 -11.12 30.95 16.31
CA THR A 145 -10.91 32.36 15.94
C THR A 145 -9.47 32.84 16.18
N THR A 146 -8.58 31.94 16.59
CA THR A 146 -7.15 32.19 16.84
C THR A 146 -6.32 32.09 15.56
N PRO A 147 -5.10 32.69 15.50
CA PRO A 147 -4.29 32.66 14.29
C PRO A 147 -4.04 31.21 13.85
N PHE A 148 -4.11 30.99 12.54
CA PHE A 148 -3.93 29.70 11.88
C PHE A 148 -2.61 29.03 12.31
N ARG A 149 -2.70 27.91 13.04
CA ARG A 149 -1.55 27.14 13.54
C ARG A 149 -1.43 25.83 12.80
N TRP A 150 -0.39 25.72 11.97
CA TRP A 150 -0.12 24.51 11.17
C TRP A 150 0.08 23.23 11.99
N GLN A 151 0.40 23.38 13.27
CA GLN A 151 0.63 22.27 14.20
C GLN A 151 -0.63 21.43 14.50
N LEU A 152 -1.85 21.90 14.18
CA LEU A 152 -3.09 21.15 14.38
C LEU A 152 -3.62 20.48 13.10
N PHE A 153 -3.00 20.73 11.95
CA PHE A 153 -3.52 20.22 10.68
C PHE A 153 -3.41 18.70 10.56
N TRP A 154 -2.55 18.06 11.34
CA TRP A 154 -2.45 16.60 11.35
C TRP A 154 -3.69 15.94 11.97
N LEU A 155 -4.47 16.60 12.84
CA LEU A 155 -5.66 15.99 13.47
C LEU A 155 -6.73 15.53 12.45
N PRO A 156 -7.19 16.38 11.51
CA PRO A 156 -8.14 15.93 10.49
C PRO A 156 -7.53 14.97 9.46
N LEU A 157 -6.21 14.97 9.30
CA LEU A 157 -5.52 14.21 8.25
C LEU A 157 -5.05 12.83 8.69
N ALA A 158 -4.65 12.65 9.94
CA ALA A 158 -3.95 11.44 10.39
C ALA A 158 -4.75 10.17 10.10
N ASN A 159 -5.98 10.05 10.61
CA ASN A 159 -6.80 8.86 10.42
C ASN A 159 -7.14 8.59 8.93
N PRO A 160 -7.64 9.57 8.15
CA PRO A 160 -7.88 9.35 6.72
C PRO A 160 -6.64 8.93 5.92
N VAL A 161 -5.47 9.49 6.23
CA VAL A 161 -4.21 9.10 5.59
C VAL A 161 -3.89 7.63 5.87
N PHE A 162 -4.09 7.15 7.08
CA PHE A 162 -3.91 5.72 7.41
C PHE A 162 -4.91 4.82 6.67
N VAL A 163 -6.17 5.24 6.53
CA VAL A 163 -7.17 4.53 5.72
C VAL A 163 -6.69 4.45 4.26
N LEU A 164 -6.26 5.58 3.69
CA LEU A 164 -5.81 5.65 2.30
C LEU A 164 -4.57 4.79 2.06
N LEU A 165 -3.57 4.85 2.94
CA LEU A 165 -2.37 4.00 2.88
C LEU A 165 -2.74 2.51 2.94
N SER A 166 -3.71 2.14 3.79
CA SER A 166 -4.15 0.76 3.92
C SER A 166 -4.87 0.25 2.68
N VAL A 167 -5.69 1.10 2.04
CA VAL A 167 -6.29 0.81 0.73
C VAL A 167 -5.23 0.71 -0.34
N PHE A 168 -4.28 1.64 -0.37
CA PHE A 168 -3.21 1.67 -1.36
C PHE A 168 -2.38 0.39 -1.29
N ILE A 169 -1.96 -0.03 -0.10
CA ILE A 169 -1.30 -1.32 0.11
C ILE A 169 -2.23 -2.44 -0.35
N HIS A 170 -3.48 -2.49 0.11
CA HIS A 170 -4.33 -3.62 -0.27
C HIS A 170 -4.60 -3.71 -1.79
N HIS A 171 -4.76 -2.57 -2.47
CA HIS A 171 -5.01 -2.52 -3.90
C HIS A 171 -3.75 -2.84 -4.72
N SER A 172 -2.62 -2.23 -4.38
CA SER A 172 -1.34 -2.46 -5.06
C SER A 172 -0.90 -3.92 -5.02
N PHE A 173 -1.29 -4.64 -3.96
CA PHE A 173 -0.96 -6.05 -3.79
C PHE A 173 -2.12 -7.02 -4.08
N GLY A 174 -3.36 -6.53 -4.24
CA GLY A 174 -4.54 -7.33 -4.56
C GLY A 174 -4.74 -7.58 -6.05
N GLY A 175 -4.30 -6.66 -6.91
CA GLY A 175 -4.38 -6.83 -8.37
C GLY A 175 -3.51 -7.98 -8.91
N LEU A 176 -2.47 -8.37 -8.17
CA LEU A 176 -1.51 -9.38 -8.64
C LEU A 176 -2.00 -10.82 -8.45
N GLU A 177 -2.82 -11.13 -7.44
CA GLU A 177 -3.37 -12.48 -7.27
C GLU A 177 -4.25 -12.87 -8.47
N ASP A 178 -5.06 -11.92 -8.97
CA ASP A 178 -5.88 -12.09 -10.17
C ASP A 178 -5.01 -12.21 -11.43
N GLU A 179 -3.91 -11.45 -11.51
CA GLU A 179 -2.98 -11.48 -12.66
C GLU A 179 -2.15 -12.78 -12.68
N ILE A 180 -1.73 -13.28 -11.52
CA ILE A 180 -1.09 -14.59 -11.35
C ILE A 180 -2.07 -15.72 -11.67
N ALA A 181 -3.33 -15.64 -11.22
CA ALA A 181 -4.36 -16.60 -11.57
C ALA A 181 -4.62 -16.63 -13.08
N LYS A 182 -4.59 -15.45 -13.73
CA LYS A 182 -4.73 -15.30 -15.17
C LYS A 182 -3.53 -15.86 -15.93
N LEU A 183 -2.30 -15.62 -15.46
CA LEU A 183 -1.08 -16.19 -16.02
C LEU A 183 -1.05 -17.73 -15.90
N ARG A 184 -1.48 -18.27 -14.75
CA ARG A 184 -1.65 -19.72 -14.58
C ARG A 184 -2.72 -20.27 -15.54
N GLY A 185 -3.84 -19.57 -15.71
CA GLY A 185 -4.91 -19.94 -16.63
C GLY A 185 -4.46 -20.00 -18.10
N LEU A 186 -3.77 -18.96 -18.56
CA LEU A 186 -3.23 -18.87 -19.93
C LEU A 186 -2.19 -19.96 -20.22
N LYS A 187 -1.38 -20.35 -19.21
CA LYS A 187 -0.44 -21.48 -19.34
C LYS A 187 -1.15 -22.82 -19.56
N TYR A 188 -2.24 -23.10 -18.82
CA TYR A 188 -3.00 -24.34 -19.00
C TYR A 188 -3.74 -24.40 -20.34
N GLU A 189 -4.09 -23.25 -20.91
CA GLU A 189 -4.71 -23.16 -22.22
C GLU A 189 -3.69 -23.42 -23.34
N HIS A 190 -2.45 -22.91 -23.21
CA HIS A 190 -1.37 -23.18 -24.15
C HIS A 190 -0.90 -24.64 -24.14
N LYS A 191 -0.86 -25.30 -22.96
CA LYS A 191 -0.49 -26.72 -22.84
C LYS A 191 -1.52 -27.70 -23.42
N ARG A 192 -2.71 -27.22 -23.80
CA ARG A 192 -3.80 -28.03 -24.38
C ARG A 192 -3.80 -28.08 -25.91
N VAL A 193 -3.03 -27.21 -26.57
CA VAL A 193 -2.83 -27.18 -28.03
C VAL A 193 -1.58 -27.98 -28.37
#